data_AF-A0A7C9RWH2-F1
#
_entry.id   AF-A0A7C9RWH2-F1
#
_cell.length_a   1.000
_cell.length_b   1.000
_cell.length_c   1.000
_cell.angle_alpha   90.00
_cell.angle_beta   90.00
_cell.angle_gamma   90.00
#
_symmetry.space_group_name_H-M   'P 1'
#
loop_
_entity.id
_entity.type
_entity.pdbx_description
1 polymer ?
#
loop_
_entity_poly.entity_id
_entity_poly.type
_entity_poly.pdbx_seq_one_letter_code
_entity_poly.pdbx_strand_id
1 'polypeptide(L)'
;MHRFAASPALARLEWILDGLDGKPGWGADASDVLAAAFTAVVTPERYVEVTRGRAADYAPVVVVGLDVDETTARARILRQDGIVDVVTCVVEAARPHRIASTWVAGLVPTDLTPRLPADFTDHDLPSVATDARLVVFSGLPGSGKSTLADAAGAELGIPVFATDWLLGALTPFGGRYFEAPLEIAEEVLTTLALRQLTAGRSVILDHPTERVATRERWRSLARRAGAEFRAVVCQCSDPPVHRARLEGRSRGIPGWHDASDWSDVQQRLASFPSWGREALSVDTVQPRERSLAAVIRHITA
;
A
#
# COMPACT_ATOMS: atom_id res chain seq x y z
N MET A 1 -18.08 -25.42 21.87
CA MET A 1 -18.67 -24.10 21.54
C MET A 1 -19.03 -24.11 20.05
N HIS A 2 -20.20 -24.62 19.66
CA HIS A 2 -20.63 -24.64 18.25
C HIS A 2 -21.33 -23.32 17.92
N ARG A 3 -20.69 -22.40 17.18
CA ARG A 3 -21.36 -21.18 16.72
C ARG A 3 -20.64 -20.38 15.63
N PHE A 4 -20.20 -21.01 14.55
CA PHE A 4 -20.00 -20.35 13.24
C PHE A 4 -20.36 -21.34 12.13
N ALA A 5 -20.83 -20.87 10.97
CA ALA A 5 -20.98 -21.73 9.80
C ALA A 5 -19.59 -22.30 9.46
N ALA A 6 -19.49 -23.62 9.32
CA ALA A 6 -18.24 -24.24 8.90
C ALA A 6 -17.87 -23.71 7.51
N SER A 7 -16.85 -22.87 7.42
CA SER A 7 -16.30 -22.40 6.16
C SER A 7 -14.95 -23.07 5.87
N PRO A 8 -14.57 -23.21 4.59
CA PRO A 8 -13.26 -23.72 4.24
C PRO A 8 -12.13 -22.90 4.86
N ALA A 9 -12.28 -21.56 4.91
CA ALA A 9 -11.30 -20.68 5.52
C ALA A 9 -11.14 -20.92 7.02
N LEU A 10 -12.23 -21.16 7.76
CA LEU A 10 -12.17 -21.47 9.18
C LEU A 10 -11.43 -22.78 9.45
N ALA A 11 -11.70 -23.83 8.67
CA ALA A 11 -11.01 -25.11 8.83
C ALA A 11 -9.49 -25.00 8.63
N ARG A 12 -9.05 -24.14 7.69
CA ARG A 12 -7.62 -23.87 7.49
C ARG A 12 -7.02 -22.96 8.56
N LEU A 13 -7.79 -22.00 9.07
CA LEU A 13 -7.38 -21.19 10.21
C LEU A 13 -7.18 -22.06 11.46
N GLU A 14 -8.10 -22.97 11.75
CA GLU A 14 -7.97 -23.93 12.87
C GLU A 14 -6.69 -24.77 12.73
N TRP A 15 -6.35 -25.22 11.53
CA TRP A 15 -5.06 -25.88 11.29
C TRP A 15 -3.89 -24.96 11.62
N ILE A 16 -3.91 -23.67 11.27
CA ILE A 16 -2.83 -22.74 11.64
C ILE A 16 -2.76 -22.57 13.18
N LEU A 17 -3.90 -22.42 13.85
CA LEU A 17 -3.99 -22.24 15.30
C LEU A 17 -3.47 -23.48 16.05
N ASP A 18 -3.76 -24.69 15.57
CA ASP A 18 -3.19 -25.94 16.09
C ASP A 18 -1.65 -25.92 16.07
N GLY A 19 -1.05 -25.31 15.04
CA GLY A 19 0.40 -25.13 14.94
C GLY A 19 0.96 -24.15 15.95
N LEU A 20 0.27 -23.02 16.15
CA LEU A 20 0.61 -22.02 17.17
C LEU A 20 0.38 -22.55 18.61
N ASP A 21 -0.50 -23.53 18.77
CA ASP A 21 -0.76 -24.23 20.04
C ASP A 21 0.28 -25.32 20.34
N GLY A 22 1.21 -25.59 19.40
CA GLY A 22 2.24 -26.59 19.56
C GLY A 22 1.72 -28.04 19.52
N LYS A 23 0.59 -28.28 18.82
CA LYS A 23 -0.05 -29.59 18.76
C LYS A 23 0.91 -30.68 18.22
N PRO A 24 1.06 -31.82 18.93
CA PRO A 24 1.92 -32.90 18.49
C PRO A 24 1.54 -33.43 17.10
N GLY A 25 2.52 -33.67 16.23
CA GLY A 25 2.31 -34.18 14.88
C GLY A 25 1.76 -33.17 13.88
N TRP A 26 1.46 -31.93 14.29
CA TRP A 26 0.98 -30.87 13.40
C TRP A 26 2.00 -30.55 12.29
N GLY A 27 1.51 -30.30 11.07
CA GLY A 27 2.34 -29.91 9.93
C GLY A 27 2.78 -31.08 9.03
N ALA A 28 2.45 -32.33 9.37
CA ALA A 28 2.77 -33.49 8.53
C ALA A 28 2.06 -33.47 7.17
N ASP A 29 0.91 -32.81 7.10
CA ASP A 29 0.08 -32.62 5.90
C ASP A 29 0.29 -31.23 5.25
N ALA A 30 1.31 -30.46 5.65
CA ALA A 30 1.48 -29.07 5.19
C ALA A 30 1.53 -28.95 3.65
N SER A 31 2.12 -29.91 2.95
CA SER A 31 2.15 -29.96 1.48
C SER A 31 0.77 -30.14 0.83
N ASP A 32 -0.20 -30.68 1.56
CA ASP A 32 -1.59 -30.83 1.11
C ASP A 32 -2.49 -29.66 1.51
N VAL A 33 -2.08 -28.93 2.56
CA VAL A 33 -2.82 -27.79 3.11
C VAL A 33 -2.42 -26.47 2.46
N LEU A 34 -1.15 -26.29 2.10
CA LEU A 34 -0.62 -25.06 1.50
C LEU A 34 -0.81 -25.03 -0.02
N ALA A 35 -1.15 -23.86 -0.57
CA ALA A 35 -1.32 -23.66 -2.01
C ALA A 35 0.03 -23.62 -2.73
N ALA A 36 0.05 -23.96 -4.03
CA ALA A 36 1.28 -23.94 -4.83
C ALA A 36 1.93 -22.55 -4.90
N ALA A 37 1.12 -21.49 -4.98
CA ALA A 37 1.61 -20.11 -4.97
C ALA A 37 2.26 -19.74 -3.62
N PHE A 38 1.74 -20.28 -2.51
CA PHE A 38 2.34 -20.10 -1.19
C PHE A 38 3.69 -20.81 -1.11
N THR A 39 3.75 -22.07 -1.53
CA THR A 39 4.94 -22.91 -1.42
C THR A 39 6.08 -22.48 -2.34
N ALA A 40 5.76 -21.74 -3.40
CA ALA A 40 6.75 -21.06 -4.24
C ALA A 40 7.54 -19.96 -3.50
N VAL A 41 7.00 -19.41 -2.40
CA VAL A 41 7.65 -18.37 -1.58
C VAL A 41 8.28 -18.97 -0.32
N VAL A 42 7.57 -19.88 0.36
CA VAL A 42 8.03 -20.52 1.60
C VAL A 42 7.74 -22.02 1.53
N THR A 43 8.77 -22.86 1.61
CA THR A 43 8.62 -24.33 1.62
C THR A 43 7.75 -24.79 2.80
N PRO A 44 6.93 -25.85 2.66
CA PRO A 44 6.12 -26.38 3.75
C PRO A 44 6.89 -26.66 5.04
N GLU A 45 8.08 -27.24 4.95
CA GLU A 45 8.92 -27.59 6.08
C GLU A 45 9.35 -26.34 6.85
N ARG A 46 9.79 -25.30 6.13
CA ARG A 46 10.17 -24.02 6.72
C ARG A 46 8.99 -23.34 7.39
N TYR A 47 7.81 -23.38 6.77
CA TYR A 47 6.60 -22.83 7.39
C TYR A 47 6.26 -23.53 8.70
N VAL A 48 6.31 -24.87 8.72
CA VAL A 48 6.05 -25.68 9.92
C VAL A 48 7.07 -25.39 11.02
N GLU A 49 8.36 -25.34 10.68
CA GLU A 49 9.44 -25.02 11.62
C GLU A 49 9.22 -23.65 12.29
N VAL A 50 8.99 -22.60 11.49
CA VAL A 50 8.75 -21.24 11.99
C VAL A 50 7.50 -21.18 12.87
N THR A 51 6.41 -21.83 12.44
CA THR A 51 5.14 -21.80 13.19
C THR A 51 5.27 -22.53 14.52
N ARG A 52 5.92 -23.71 14.56
CA ARG A 52 6.21 -24.41 15.81
C ARG A 52 7.08 -23.58 16.76
N GLY A 53 8.06 -22.85 16.22
CA GLY A 53 8.90 -21.96 17.01
C GLY A 53 8.11 -20.86 17.72
N ARG A 54 7.01 -20.39 17.11
CA ARG A 54 6.11 -19.39 17.70
C ARG A 54 5.24 -19.93 18.83
N ALA A 55 5.10 -21.24 18.99
CA ALA A 55 4.29 -21.82 20.08
C ALA A 55 4.78 -21.37 21.46
N ALA A 56 6.06 -20.99 21.60
CA ALA A 56 6.59 -20.39 22.83
C ALA A 56 5.84 -19.10 23.25
N ASP A 57 5.33 -18.33 22.29
CA ASP A 57 4.66 -17.04 22.55
C ASP A 57 3.12 -17.16 22.63
N TYR A 58 2.55 -18.22 22.03
CA TYR A 58 1.09 -18.34 21.86
C TYR A 58 0.46 -19.54 22.56
N ALA A 59 1.21 -20.61 22.89
CA ALA A 59 0.63 -21.79 23.51
C ALA A 59 0.39 -21.58 25.03
N PRO A 60 -0.77 -22.01 25.58
CA PRO A 60 -1.95 -22.49 24.84
C PRO A 60 -2.68 -21.33 24.13
N VAL A 61 -3.11 -21.56 22.89
CA VAL A 61 -3.76 -20.53 22.08
C VAL A 61 -5.11 -20.15 22.67
N VAL A 62 -5.27 -18.88 23.03
CA VAL A 62 -6.53 -18.31 23.50
C VAL A 62 -7.11 -17.41 22.42
N VAL A 63 -8.21 -17.84 21.80
CA VAL A 63 -8.95 -17.05 20.80
C VAL A 63 -9.94 -16.12 21.52
N VAL A 64 -9.78 -14.81 21.34
CA VAL A 64 -10.62 -13.76 21.96
C VAL A 64 -11.61 -13.14 20.98
N GLY A 65 -11.49 -13.43 19.69
CA GLY A 65 -12.44 -12.99 18.67
C GLY A 65 -12.21 -13.70 17.34
N LEU A 66 -13.24 -13.77 16.50
CA LEU A 66 -13.19 -14.49 15.23
C LEU A 66 -14.08 -13.78 14.20
N ASP A 67 -13.53 -13.51 13.02
CA ASP A 67 -14.24 -12.99 11.85
C ASP A 67 -14.07 -14.01 10.70
N VAL A 68 -15.17 -14.48 10.11
CA VAL A 68 -15.13 -15.58 9.13
C VAL A 68 -16.02 -15.27 7.94
N ASP A 69 -15.49 -15.49 6.74
CA ASP A 69 -16.22 -15.66 5.49
C ASP A 69 -15.80 -16.97 4.79
N GLU A 70 -16.24 -17.17 3.54
CA GLU A 70 -15.96 -18.39 2.75
C GLU A 70 -14.48 -18.60 2.44
N THR A 71 -13.74 -17.51 2.18
CA THR A 71 -12.37 -17.53 1.67
C THR A 71 -11.35 -16.92 2.63
N THR A 72 -11.79 -16.20 3.65
CA THR A 72 -10.95 -15.54 4.64
C THR A 72 -11.48 -15.82 6.04
N ALA A 73 -10.58 -16.15 6.96
CA ALA A 73 -10.87 -16.25 8.37
C ALA A 73 -9.77 -15.53 9.17
N ARG A 74 -10.18 -14.78 10.19
CA ARG A 74 -9.29 -14.04 11.10
C ARG A 74 -9.59 -14.42 12.54
N ALA A 75 -8.58 -14.82 13.30
CA ALA A 75 -8.67 -15.04 14.74
C ALA A 75 -7.87 -13.98 15.49
N ARG A 76 -8.48 -13.30 16.45
CA ARG A 76 -7.77 -12.52 17.46
C ARG A 76 -7.31 -13.48 18.55
N ILE A 77 -6.02 -13.60 18.77
CA ILE A 77 -5.41 -14.49 19.76
C ILE A 77 -4.60 -13.72 20.77
N LEU A 78 -4.59 -14.20 22.02
CA LEU A 78 -3.81 -13.61 23.09
C LEU A 78 -2.40 -14.23 23.12
N ARG A 79 -1.37 -13.40 23.13
CA ARG A 79 0.01 -13.79 23.43
C ARG A 79 0.21 -13.94 24.93
N GLN A 80 1.25 -14.67 25.33
CA GLN A 80 1.61 -14.82 26.75
C GLN A 80 1.91 -13.49 27.46
N ASP A 81 2.34 -12.45 26.75
CA ASP A 81 2.58 -11.10 27.27
C ASP A 81 1.31 -10.24 27.37
N GLY A 82 0.15 -10.78 26.99
CA GLY A 82 -1.14 -10.10 27.02
C GLY A 82 -1.45 -9.25 25.78
N ILE A 83 -0.55 -9.18 24.80
CA ILE A 83 -0.83 -8.53 23.51
C ILE A 83 -1.81 -9.40 22.72
N VAL A 84 -2.75 -8.75 22.04
CA VAL A 84 -3.64 -9.43 21.10
C VAL A 84 -3.03 -9.34 19.71
N ASP A 85 -2.84 -10.49 19.05
CA ASP A 85 -2.48 -10.58 17.65
C ASP A 85 -3.68 -11.06 16.83
N VAL A 86 -3.66 -10.79 15.54
CA VAL A 86 -4.62 -11.26 14.55
C VAL A 86 -3.92 -12.26 13.64
N VAL A 87 -4.36 -13.51 13.66
CA VAL A 87 -3.98 -14.54 12.70
C VAL A 87 -4.96 -14.49 11.55
N THR A 88 -4.47 -14.22 10.34
CA THR A 88 -5.30 -14.21 9.13
C THR A 88 -4.97 -15.43 8.28
N CYS A 89 -6.01 -16.07 7.74
CA CYS A 89 -5.93 -17.16 6.80
C CYS A 89 -6.80 -16.84 5.58
N VAL A 90 -6.21 -16.86 4.40
CA VAL A 90 -6.91 -16.75 3.12
C VAL A 90 -6.72 -18.06 2.36
N VAL A 91 -7.81 -18.61 1.83
CA VAL A 91 -7.82 -19.88 1.09
C VAL A 91 -8.21 -19.68 -0.37
N GLU A 92 -7.80 -20.63 -1.20
CA GLU A 92 -8.26 -20.72 -2.59
C GLU A 92 -9.80 -20.85 -2.64
N ALA A 93 -10.44 -20.12 -3.55
CA ALA A 93 -11.89 -20.24 -3.77
C ALA A 93 -12.30 -21.61 -4.31
N ALA A 94 -11.41 -22.28 -5.06
CA ALA A 94 -11.63 -23.63 -5.56
C ALA A 94 -11.20 -24.69 -4.55
N ARG A 95 -11.84 -25.87 -4.61
CA ARG A 95 -11.39 -27.03 -3.85
C ARG A 95 -9.95 -27.41 -4.25
N PRO A 96 -9.09 -27.82 -3.29
CA PRO A 96 -9.43 -28.22 -1.93
C PRO A 96 -9.30 -27.10 -0.88
N HIS A 97 -9.43 -25.82 -1.29
CA HIS A 97 -9.36 -24.64 -0.43
C HIS A 97 -8.04 -24.62 0.35
N ARG A 98 -6.93 -24.69 -0.38
CA ARG A 98 -5.59 -24.62 0.21
C ARG A 98 -5.32 -23.22 0.72
N ILE A 99 -4.46 -23.09 1.71
CA ILE A 99 -4.02 -21.79 2.23
C ILE A 99 -3.24 -21.07 1.14
N ALA A 100 -3.85 -20.03 0.57
CA ALA A 100 -3.24 -19.15 -0.41
C ALA A 100 -2.28 -18.16 0.26
N SER A 101 -2.65 -17.66 1.44
CA SER A 101 -1.80 -16.79 2.26
C SER A 101 -2.19 -16.84 3.74
N THR A 102 -1.21 -16.63 4.61
CA THR A 102 -1.43 -16.49 6.06
C THR A 102 -0.32 -15.67 6.70
N TRP A 103 -0.69 -14.90 7.73
CA TRP A 103 0.22 -14.06 8.50
C TRP A 103 -0.35 -13.81 9.89
N VAL A 104 0.52 -13.34 10.79
CA VAL A 104 0.17 -12.89 12.13
C VAL A 104 0.61 -11.43 12.26
N ALA A 105 -0.28 -10.57 12.74
CA ALA A 105 -0.01 -9.15 12.97
C ALA A 105 -0.55 -8.72 14.33
N GLY A 106 0.08 -7.75 14.99
CA GLY A 106 -0.47 -7.15 16.20
C GLY A 106 -1.85 -6.55 15.93
N LEU A 107 -2.81 -6.75 16.85
CA LEU A 107 -4.06 -6.02 16.82
C LEU A 107 -3.76 -4.55 17.10
N VAL A 108 -4.02 -3.70 16.11
CA VAL A 108 -3.97 -2.25 16.27
C VAL A 108 -5.41 -1.75 16.29
N PRO A 109 -5.98 -1.43 17.48
CA PRO A 109 -7.32 -0.88 17.55
C PRO A 109 -7.36 0.45 16.81
N THR A 110 -8.15 0.53 15.74
CA THR A 110 -8.23 1.70 14.86
C THR A 110 -8.59 2.98 15.63
N ASP A 111 -9.37 2.84 16.70
CA ASP A 111 -9.84 3.95 17.54
C ASP A 111 -8.80 4.46 18.55
N LEU A 112 -7.72 3.71 18.80
CA LEU A 112 -6.66 4.08 19.74
C LEU A 112 -5.41 4.64 19.07
N THR A 113 -5.34 4.59 17.73
CA THR A 113 -4.22 5.13 16.95
C THR A 113 -4.72 6.25 16.05
N PRO A 114 -4.81 7.49 16.55
CA PRO A 114 -5.21 8.62 15.71
C PRO A 114 -4.25 8.75 14.52
N ARG A 115 -4.81 8.75 13.30
CA ARG A 115 -4.08 9.08 12.07
C ARG A 115 -3.93 10.60 11.94
N LEU A 116 -3.10 11.05 11.01
CA LEU A 116 -3.17 12.45 10.59
C LEU A 116 -4.59 12.76 10.10
N PRO A 117 -5.08 14.00 10.27
CA PRO A 117 -6.46 14.29 9.94
C PRO A 117 -6.72 14.08 8.44
N ALA A 118 -7.97 13.74 8.10
CA ALA A 118 -8.43 13.67 6.73
C ALA A 118 -8.54 15.06 6.06
N ASP A 119 -8.66 16.11 6.89
CA ASP A 119 -8.68 17.51 6.50
C ASP A 119 -7.84 18.33 7.50
N PHE A 120 -6.85 19.06 6.99
CA PHE A 120 -5.94 19.84 7.82
C PHE A 120 -6.46 21.24 8.19
N THR A 121 -7.68 21.62 7.79
CA THR A 121 -8.23 22.97 7.98
C THR A 121 -8.11 23.47 9.42
N ASP A 122 -8.44 22.64 10.39
CA ASP A 122 -8.38 22.97 11.83
C ASP A 122 -7.17 22.33 12.55
N HIS A 123 -6.25 21.72 11.81
CA HIS A 123 -5.10 21.04 12.41
C HIS A 123 -4.10 22.06 12.95
N ASP A 124 -3.62 21.91 14.19
CA ASP A 124 -2.67 22.87 14.75
C ASP A 124 -1.30 22.76 14.06
N LEU A 125 -0.93 23.79 13.30
CA LEU A 125 0.35 23.90 12.60
C LEU A 125 0.88 25.33 12.72
N PRO A 126 2.22 25.50 12.82
CA PRO A 126 2.82 26.82 12.81
C PRO A 126 2.43 27.54 11.52
N SER A 127 1.78 28.70 11.64
CA SER A 127 1.52 29.55 10.48
C SER A 127 2.80 30.31 10.14
N VAL A 128 3.50 29.85 9.11
CA VAL A 128 4.69 30.51 8.57
C VAL A 128 4.40 30.84 7.11
N ALA A 129 4.50 32.11 6.74
CA ALA A 129 4.46 32.50 5.33
C ALA A 129 5.65 31.83 4.62
N THR A 130 5.37 31.08 3.55
CA THR A 130 6.38 30.27 2.86
C THR A 130 6.11 30.25 1.36
N ASP A 131 7.18 30.24 0.56
CA ASP A 131 7.10 29.98 -0.89
C ASP A 131 7.16 28.47 -1.18
N ALA A 132 7.04 27.63 -0.15
CA ALA A 132 7.03 26.19 -0.27
C ALA A 132 5.83 25.70 -1.09
N ARG A 133 6.03 24.59 -1.78
CA ARG A 133 5.04 23.98 -2.65
C ARG A 133 4.87 22.51 -2.30
N LEU A 134 3.63 22.08 -2.20
CA LEU A 134 3.26 20.67 -2.26
C LEU A 134 2.89 20.34 -3.70
N VAL A 135 3.77 19.61 -4.38
CA VAL A 135 3.57 19.21 -5.78
C VAL A 135 3.15 17.75 -5.81
N VAL A 136 2.06 17.44 -6.50
CA VAL A 136 1.56 16.07 -6.67
C VAL A 136 1.66 15.67 -8.13
N PHE A 137 2.39 14.58 -8.40
CA PHE A 137 2.36 13.91 -9.70
C PHE A 137 1.38 12.75 -9.64
N SER A 138 0.37 12.80 -10.49
CA SER A 138 -0.72 11.83 -10.60
C SER A 138 -0.74 11.22 -12.00
N GLY A 139 -1.23 9.99 -12.11
CA GLY A 139 -1.33 9.28 -13.38
C GLY A 139 -1.34 7.78 -13.17
N LEU A 140 -1.83 7.06 -14.18
CA LEU A 140 -1.87 5.60 -14.14
C LEU A 140 -0.46 4.98 -14.21
N PRO A 141 -0.29 3.72 -13.77
CA PRO A 141 0.95 3.00 -13.98
C PRO A 141 1.37 3.01 -15.46
N GLY A 142 2.66 3.27 -15.75
CA GLY A 142 3.17 3.37 -17.13
C GLY A 142 2.96 4.73 -17.83
N SER A 143 2.28 5.70 -17.20
CA SER A 143 2.00 7.03 -17.77
C SER A 143 3.19 8.00 -17.82
N GLY A 144 4.37 7.61 -17.31
CA GLY A 144 5.56 8.47 -17.25
C GLY A 144 5.63 9.42 -16.04
N LYS A 145 4.68 9.34 -15.09
CA LYS A 145 4.64 10.19 -13.88
C LYS A 145 5.95 10.20 -13.09
N SER A 146 6.51 9.03 -12.79
CA SER A 146 7.68 8.90 -11.91
C SER A 146 8.91 9.49 -12.58
N THR A 147 9.05 9.26 -13.89
CA THR A 147 10.14 9.84 -14.70
C THR A 147 10.10 11.37 -14.69
N LEU A 148 8.92 11.98 -14.80
CA LEU A 148 8.79 13.44 -14.75
C LEU A 148 8.93 13.99 -13.32
N ALA A 149 8.41 13.29 -12.31
CA ALA A 149 8.56 13.67 -10.91
C ALA A 149 10.04 13.69 -10.49
N ASP A 150 10.79 12.63 -10.79
CA ASP A 150 12.22 12.52 -10.47
C ASP A 150 13.04 13.58 -11.21
N ALA A 151 12.75 13.81 -12.50
CA ALA A 151 13.43 14.83 -13.29
C ALA A 151 13.16 16.25 -12.76
N ALA A 152 11.90 16.56 -12.43
CA ALA A 152 11.52 17.86 -11.87
C ALA A 152 12.11 18.07 -10.47
N GLY A 153 12.10 17.03 -9.63
CA GLY A 153 12.73 17.08 -8.31
C GLY A 153 14.22 17.31 -8.36
N ALA A 154 14.92 16.64 -9.28
CA ALA A 154 16.34 16.84 -9.52
C ALA A 154 16.67 18.27 -10.01
N GLU A 155 15.88 18.79 -10.97
CA GLU A 155 16.09 20.13 -11.53
C GLU A 155 15.79 21.26 -10.52
N LEU A 156 14.77 21.09 -9.68
CA LEU A 156 14.33 22.10 -8.71
C LEU A 156 14.96 21.94 -7.33
N GLY A 157 15.70 20.85 -7.08
CA GLY A 157 16.21 20.52 -5.75
C GLY A 157 15.10 20.20 -4.73
N ILE A 158 13.96 19.69 -5.20
CA ILE A 158 12.81 19.33 -4.35
C ILE A 158 12.80 17.82 -4.13
N PRO A 159 12.74 17.32 -2.88
CA PRO A 159 12.70 15.88 -2.63
C PRO A 159 11.42 15.25 -3.18
N VAL A 160 11.57 14.07 -3.79
CA VAL A 160 10.48 13.26 -4.35
C VAL A 160 10.24 12.08 -3.43
N PHE A 161 9.02 11.97 -2.89
CA PHE A 161 8.56 10.79 -2.17
C PHE A 161 7.55 10.04 -3.02
N ALA A 162 7.85 8.77 -3.31
CA ALA A 162 7.10 7.98 -4.26
C ALA A 162 6.48 6.75 -3.60
N THR A 163 5.24 6.47 -3.98
CA THR A 163 4.43 5.34 -3.49
C THR A 163 5.17 4.02 -3.67
N ASP A 164 5.67 3.78 -4.88
CA ASP A 164 6.30 2.51 -5.26
C ASP A 164 7.61 2.27 -4.48
N TRP A 165 8.37 3.34 -4.20
CA TRP A 165 9.58 3.28 -3.37
C TRP A 165 9.24 2.92 -1.93
N LEU A 166 8.22 3.53 -1.36
CA LEU A 166 7.77 3.22 -0.01
C LEU A 166 7.27 1.76 0.09
N LEU A 167 6.38 1.34 -0.81
CA LEU A 167 5.84 -0.01 -0.81
C LEU A 167 6.93 -1.07 -1.07
N GLY A 168 7.89 -0.75 -1.93
CA GLY A 168 9.09 -1.58 -2.11
C GLY A 168 9.87 -1.74 -0.81
N ALA A 169 10.10 -0.65 -0.09
CA ALA A 169 10.79 -0.66 1.21
C ALA A 169 10.05 -1.42 2.32
N LEU A 170 8.71 -1.53 2.22
CA LEU A 170 7.89 -2.27 3.18
C LEU A 170 7.82 -3.79 2.89
N THR A 171 8.17 -4.23 1.68
CA THR A 171 8.14 -5.66 1.32
C THR A 171 8.91 -6.56 2.29
N PRO A 172 10.14 -6.25 2.72
CA PRO A 172 10.88 -7.09 3.68
C PRO A 172 10.19 -7.24 5.04
N PHE A 173 9.26 -6.34 5.37
CA PHE A 173 8.47 -6.34 6.60
C PHE A 173 7.07 -6.95 6.41
N GLY A 174 6.88 -7.71 5.33
CA GLY A 174 5.58 -8.31 5.00
C GLY A 174 4.61 -7.36 4.31
N GLY A 175 5.08 -6.18 3.86
CA GLY A 175 4.22 -5.13 3.28
C GLY A 175 3.41 -5.53 2.05
N ARG A 176 3.77 -6.65 1.40
CA ARG A 176 2.99 -7.25 0.31
C ARG A 176 1.64 -7.81 0.76
N TYR A 177 1.52 -8.13 2.04
CA TYR A 177 0.34 -8.75 2.63
C TYR A 177 -0.46 -7.79 3.51
N PHE A 178 -0.11 -6.49 3.49
CA PHE A 178 -0.91 -5.48 4.17
C PHE A 178 -2.27 -5.37 3.49
N GLU A 179 -3.34 -5.19 4.27
CA GLU A 179 -4.71 -5.14 3.74
C GLU A 179 -4.96 -3.89 2.90
N ALA A 180 -4.32 -2.77 3.24
CA ALA A 180 -4.48 -1.48 2.57
C ALA A 180 -3.11 -0.81 2.31
N PRO A 181 -2.25 -1.39 1.44
CA PRO A 181 -0.89 -0.89 1.23
C PRO A 181 -0.90 0.55 0.70
N LEU A 182 -1.86 0.90 -0.16
CA LEU A 182 -2.00 2.27 -0.67
C LEU A 182 -2.39 3.27 0.44
N GLU A 183 -3.26 2.89 1.38
CA GLU A 183 -3.59 3.77 2.51
C GLU A 183 -2.38 4.01 3.42
N ILE A 184 -1.60 2.96 3.67
CA ILE A 184 -0.34 3.06 4.42
C ILE A 184 0.60 4.01 3.68
N ALA A 185 0.71 3.87 2.36
CA ALA A 185 1.55 4.74 1.56
C ALA A 185 1.10 6.20 1.61
N GLU A 186 -0.19 6.45 1.46
CA GLU A 186 -0.73 7.79 1.58
C GLU A 186 -0.50 8.39 2.97
N GLU A 187 -0.62 7.63 4.04
CA GLU A 187 -0.38 8.12 5.40
C GLU A 187 1.09 8.52 5.61
N VAL A 188 2.03 7.70 5.14
CA VAL A 188 3.46 8.02 5.24
C VAL A 188 3.83 9.20 4.33
N LEU A 189 3.34 9.24 3.08
CA LEU A 189 3.56 10.37 2.17
C LEU A 189 2.99 11.67 2.73
N THR A 190 1.79 11.63 3.33
CA THR A 190 1.18 12.78 4.01
C THR A 190 2.05 13.25 5.17
N THR A 191 2.59 12.32 5.96
CA THR A 191 3.50 12.63 7.08
C THR A 191 4.79 13.29 6.59
N LEU A 192 5.41 12.75 5.54
CA LEU A 192 6.63 13.30 4.95
C LEU A 192 6.40 14.70 4.37
N ALA A 193 5.29 14.89 3.66
CA ALA A 193 4.89 16.20 3.16
C ALA A 193 4.67 17.20 4.29
N LEU A 194 3.90 16.82 5.32
CA LEU A 194 3.66 17.65 6.49
C LEU A 194 4.97 18.12 7.14
N ARG A 195 5.93 17.21 7.33
CA ARG A 195 7.23 17.55 7.92
C ARG A 195 8.06 18.48 7.05
N GLN A 196 8.05 18.30 5.73
CA GLN A 196 8.72 19.20 4.80
C GLN A 196 8.10 20.61 4.82
N LEU A 197 6.78 20.69 4.71
CA LEU A 197 6.07 21.96 4.66
C LEU A 197 6.19 22.73 6.00
N THR A 198 6.11 22.02 7.14
CA THR A 198 6.35 22.63 8.47
C THR A 198 7.78 23.16 8.60
N ALA A 199 8.74 22.58 7.89
CA ALA A 199 10.11 23.07 7.80
C ALA A 199 10.29 24.18 6.74
N GLY A 200 9.22 24.67 6.13
CA GLY A 200 9.27 25.69 5.07
C GLY A 200 9.86 25.20 3.75
N ARG A 201 9.84 23.89 3.49
CA ARG A 201 10.44 23.29 2.29
C ARG A 201 9.40 22.68 1.37
N SER A 202 9.60 22.86 0.07
CA SER A 202 8.79 22.19 -0.95
C SER A 202 8.99 20.66 -0.91
N VAL A 203 8.02 19.95 -1.47
CA VAL A 203 8.01 18.49 -1.55
C VAL A 203 7.21 18.04 -2.79
N ILE A 204 7.69 16.97 -3.43
CA ILE A 204 6.99 16.30 -4.53
C ILE A 204 6.48 14.94 -4.04
N LEU A 205 5.22 14.63 -4.30
CA LEU A 205 4.61 13.33 -4.08
C LEU A 205 4.33 12.65 -5.44
N ASP A 206 4.98 11.52 -5.70
CA ASP A 206 4.68 10.63 -6.83
C ASP A 206 3.70 9.54 -6.37
N HIS A 207 2.41 9.76 -6.66
CA HIS A 207 1.33 8.91 -6.20
C HIS A 207 0.17 8.90 -7.22
N PRO A 208 -0.46 7.75 -7.52
CA PRO A 208 -1.54 7.68 -8.51
C PRO A 208 -2.65 8.71 -8.27
N THR A 209 -3.00 8.94 -7.00
CA THR A 209 -3.89 10.01 -6.53
C THR A 209 -5.25 10.02 -7.26
N GLU A 210 -5.78 8.82 -7.44
CA GLU A 210 -7.08 8.58 -8.08
C GLU A 210 -8.24 9.04 -7.21
N ARG A 211 -8.13 8.94 -5.88
CA ARG A 211 -9.20 9.31 -4.96
C ARG A 211 -9.26 10.82 -4.73
N VAL A 212 -10.43 11.41 -4.98
CA VAL A 212 -10.70 12.85 -4.72
C VAL A 212 -10.41 13.21 -3.25
N ALA A 213 -10.77 12.34 -2.30
CA ALA A 213 -10.49 12.55 -0.88
C ALA A 213 -8.99 12.76 -0.59
N THR A 214 -8.09 12.02 -1.26
CA THR A 214 -6.63 12.21 -1.11
C THR A 214 -6.19 13.57 -1.66
N ARG A 215 -6.78 14.01 -2.77
CA ARG A 215 -6.51 15.33 -3.36
C ARG A 215 -6.90 16.44 -2.40
N GLU A 216 -8.11 16.38 -1.82
CA GLU A 216 -8.57 17.38 -0.85
C GLU A 216 -7.77 17.35 0.45
N ARG A 217 -7.38 16.17 0.93
CA ARG A 217 -6.49 16.02 2.09
C ARG A 217 -5.15 16.73 1.87
N TRP A 218 -4.53 16.54 0.71
CA TRP A 218 -3.26 17.20 0.40
C TRP A 218 -3.41 18.69 0.09
N ARG A 219 -4.51 19.12 -0.54
CA ARG A 219 -4.83 20.54 -0.70
C ARG A 219 -4.98 21.25 0.64
N SER A 220 -5.76 20.66 1.56
CA SER A 220 -5.95 21.24 2.90
C SER A 220 -4.63 21.29 3.67
N LEU A 221 -3.77 20.27 3.54
CA LEU A 221 -2.42 20.26 4.13
C LEU A 221 -1.57 21.43 3.61
N ALA A 222 -1.46 21.59 2.28
CA ALA A 222 -0.70 22.68 1.68
C ALA A 222 -1.22 24.04 2.16
N ARG A 223 -2.54 24.26 2.06
CA ARG A 223 -3.21 25.48 2.52
C ARG A 223 -2.93 25.77 3.99
N ARG A 224 -3.03 24.76 4.86
CA ARG A 224 -2.83 24.94 6.30
C ARG A 224 -1.38 25.27 6.63
N ALA A 225 -0.43 24.68 5.91
CA ALA A 225 1.00 24.97 6.07
C ALA A 225 1.43 26.29 5.40
N GLY A 226 0.50 27.05 4.79
CA GLY A 226 0.81 28.28 4.07
C GLY A 226 1.54 28.05 2.74
N ALA A 227 1.55 26.83 2.23
CA ALA A 227 2.21 26.42 0.99
C ALA A 227 1.24 26.38 -0.19
N GLU A 228 1.77 26.49 -1.41
CA GLU A 228 0.96 26.33 -2.61
C GLU A 228 0.79 24.86 -2.98
N PHE A 229 -0.42 24.49 -3.41
CA PHE A 229 -0.69 23.18 -3.98
C PHE A 229 -0.56 23.22 -5.51
N ARG A 230 0.27 22.35 -6.09
CA ARG A 230 0.44 22.19 -7.54
C ARG A 230 0.21 20.74 -7.93
N ALA A 231 -0.50 20.50 -9.02
CA ALA A 231 -0.80 19.15 -9.49
C ALA A 231 -0.39 18.96 -10.95
N VAL A 232 0.32 17.89 -11.23
CA VAL A 232 0.73 17.47 -12.56
C VAL A 232 0.10 16.10 -12.85
N VAL A 233 -0.71 16.03 -13.89
CA VAL A 233 -1.38 14.79 -14.31
C VAL A 233 -0.69 14.26 -15.55
N CYS A 234 0.01 13.15 -15.42
CA CYS A 234 0.68 12.49 -16.53
C CYS A 234 -0.25 11.47 -17.17
N GLN A 235 -0.36 11.53 -18.50
CA GLN A 235 -1.09 10.57 -19.32
C GLN A 235 -0.16 10.05 -20.42
N CYS A 236 -0.37 8.81 -20.86
CA CYS A 236 0.16 8.34 -22.14
C CYS A 236 -1.03 8.16 -23.07
N SER A 237 -1.21 9.08 -24.02
CA SER A 237 -2.40 9.09 -24.88
C SER A 237 -2.43 7.98 -25.93
N ASP A 238 -1.27 7.41 -26.26
CA ASP A 238 -1.08 6.30 -27.20
C ASP A 238 -1.17 4.95 -26.44
N PRO A 239 -2.23 4.14 -26.63
CA PRO A 239 -2.43 2.89 -25.89
C PRO A 239 -1.38 1.81 -26.21
N PRO A 240 -0.99 1.55 -27.48
CA PRO A 240 0.14 0.68 -27.79
C PRO A 240 1.43 1.07 -27.04
N VAL A 241 1.78 2.36 -27.01
CA VAL A 241 2.97 2.85 -26.28
C VAL A 241 2.81 2.68 -24.78
N HIS A 242 1.64 3.00 -24.22
CA HIS A 242 1.36 2.86 -22.79
C HIS A 242 1.47 1.40 -22.35
N ARG A 243 0.88 0.49 -23.12
CA ARG A 243 0.97 -0.96 -22.89
C ARG A 243 2.41 -1.45 -22.95
N ALA A 244 3.16 -1.08 -23.99
CA ALA A 244 4.56 -1.46 -24.11
C ALA A 244 5.42 -0.96 -22.94
N ARG A 245 5.16 0.27 -22.46
CA ARG A 245 5.81 0.82 -21.26
C ARG A 245 5.43 0.05 -20.01
N LEU A 246 4.17 -0.36 -19.87
CA LEU A 246 3.68 -1.11 -18.72
C LEU A 246 4.29 -2.52 -18.67
N GLU A 247 4.28 -3.23 -19.79
CA GLU A 247 4.76 -4.62 -19.89
C GLU A 247 6.28 -4.70 -19.88
N GLY A 248 6.97 -3.71 -20.44
CA GLY A 248 8.44 -3.67 -20.52
C GLY A 248 9.13 -2.99 -19.34
N ARG A 249 8.40 -2.43 -18.35
CA ARG A 249 9.04 -1.67 -17.27
C ARG A 249 9.79 -2.56 -16.28
N SER A 250 10.99 -2.13 -15.96
CA SER A 250 11.68 -2.50 -14.72
C SER A 250 11.93 -1.22 -13.94
N ARG A 251 11.38 -1.12 -12.72
CA ARG A 251 11.50 0.09 -11.89
C ARG A 251 12.86 0.19 -11.20
N GLY A 252 13.62 -0.90 -11.08
CA GLY A 252 14.87 -0.92 -10.31
C GLY A 252 14.69 -0.59 -8.81
N ILE A 253 13.46 -0.66 -8.29
CA ILE A 253 13.15 -0.37 -6.89
C ILE A 253 13.29 -1.68 -6.08
N PRO A 254 14.16 -1.72 -5.06
CA PRO A 254 14.29 -2.89 -4.19
C PRO A 254 12.96 -3.26 -3.53
N GLY A 255 12.60 -4.54 -3.55
CA GLY A 255 11.38 -5.07 -2.94
C GLY A 255 10.08 -4.68 -3.65
N TRP A 256 10.09 -3.77 -4.63
CA TRP A 256 8.90 -3.46 -5.42
C TRP A 256 8.47 -4.67 -6.25
N HIS A 257 7.16 -4.91 -6.29
CA HIS A 257 6.56 -5.83 -7.24
C HIS A 257 5.52 -5.07 -8.01
N ASP A 258 5.62 -5.20 -9.32
CA ASP A 258 4.64 -4.63 -10.19
C ASP A 258 3.54 -5.65 -10.44
N ALA A 259 2.34 -5.36 -9.94
CA ALA A 259 1.16 -6.21 -10.12
C ALA A 259 0.17 -5.63 -11.14
N SER A 260 0.46 -4.48 -11.77
CA SER A 260 -0.47 -3.88 -12.73
C SER A 260 -0.36 -4.58 -14.09
N ASP A 261 -1.46 -5.16 -14.54
CA ASP A 261 -1.63 -5.60 -15.91
C ASP A 261 -2.33 -4.54 -16.76
N TRP A 262 -2.33 -4.74 -18.08
CA TRP A 262 -2.92 -3.79 -19.02
C TRP A 262 -4.44 -3.64 -18.84
N SER A 263 -5.14 -4.72 -18.48
CA SER A 263 -6.59 -4.68 -18.22
C SER A 263 -6.94 -3.80 -17.02
N ASP A 264 -6.20 -3.87 -15.92
CA ASP A 264 -6.34 -3.00 -14.74
C ASP A 264 -6.18 -1.54 -15.14
N VAL A 265 -5.15 -1.22 -15.93
CA VAL A 265 -4.91 0.13 -16.42
C VAL A 265 -6.06 0.63 -17.28
N GLN A 266 -6.60 -0.19 -18.19
CA GLN A 266 -7.74 0.21 -19.03
C GLN A 266 -9.01 0.47 -18.19
N GLN A 267 -9.29 -0.39 -17.21
CA GLN A 267 -10.44 -0.24 -16.33
C GLN A 267 -10.34 1.04 -15.49
N ARG A 268 -9.15 1.31 -14.93
CA ARG A 268 -8.89 2.51 -14.14
C ARG A 268 -8.91 3.76 -15.00
N LEU A 269 -8.45 3.70 -16.25
CA LEU A 269 -8.50 4.84 -17.18
C LEU A 269 -9.93 5.29 -17.44
N ALA A 270 -10.87 4.36 -17.61
CA ALA A 270 -12.28 4.67 -17.85
C ALA A 270 -12.96 5.36 -16.65
N SER A 271 -12.42 5.19 -15.44
CA SER A 271 -12.97 5.71 -14.19
C SER A 271 -12.08 6.76 -13.51
N PHE A 272 -10.97 7.17 -14.16
CA PHE A 272 -9.99 8.07 -13.58
C PHE A 272 -10.61 9.47 -13.36
N PRO A 273 -10.74 9.94 -12.10
CA PRO A 273 -11.46 11.18 -11.86
C PRO A 273 -10.72 12.40 -12.42
N SER A 274 -11.44 13.27 -13.13
CA SER A 274 -10.90 14.51 -13.67
C SER A 274 -10.28 15.38 -12.56
N TRP A 275 -9.15 16.03 -12.86
CA TRP A 275 -8.50 17.00 -11.98
C TRP A 275 -9.01 18.43 -12.18
N GLY A 276 -9.93 18.66 -13.13
CA GLY A 276 -10.43 20.00 -13.45
C GLY A 276 -9.33 20.90 -14.05
N ARG A 277 -9.47 22.22 -13.88
CA ARG A 277 -8.58 23.23 -14.47
C ARG A 277 -7.34 23.55 -13.62
N GLU A 278 -7.27 23.04 -12.40
CA GLU A 278 -6.22 23.40 -11.43
C GLU A 278 -4.91 22.64 -11.66
N ALA A 279 -4.97 21.50 -12.35
CA ALA A 279 -3.81 20.66 -12.62
C ALA A 279 -3.26 20.88 -14.03
N LEU A 280 -1.93 20.82 -14.17
CA LEU A 280 -1.28 20.71 -15.47
C LEU A 280 -1.42 19.28 -16.00
N SER A 281 -2.18 19.10 -17.07
CA SER A 281 -2.20 17.83 -17.80
C SER A 281 -1.02 17.75 -18.78
N VAL A 282 -0.30 16.63 -18.75
CA VAL A 282 0.88 16.36 -19.56
C VAL A 282 0.73 15.02 -20.26
N ASP A 283 0.70 15.06 -21.59
CA ASP A 283 0.83 13.86 -22.41
C ASP A 283 2.31 13.50 -22.59
N THR A 284 2.69 12.34 -22.07
CA THR A 284 4.08 11.83 -22.06
C THR A 284 4.43 11.01 -23.30
N VAL A 285 3.55 10.98 -24.30
CA VAL A 285 3.94 10.61 -25.67
C VAL A 285 4.85 11.69 -26.28
N GLN A 286 4.71 12.94 -25.82
CA GLN A 286 5.58 14.04 -26.23
C GLN A 286 7.03 13.85 -25.73
N PRO A 287 8.03 14.47 -26.39
CA PRO A 287 9.41 14.45 -25.93
C PRO A 287 9.52 14.91 -24.48
N ARG A 288 10.27 14.14 -23.68
CA ARG A 288 10.39 14.32 -22.23
C ARG A 288 10.82 15.73 -21.86
N GLU A 289 11.74 16.32 -22.61
CA GLU A 289 12.30 17.65 -22.36
C GLU A 289 11.22 18.74 -22.48
N ARG A 290 10.27 18.58 -23.42
CA ARG A 290 9.13 19.50 -23.57
C ARG A 290 8.15 19.37 -22.41
N SER A 291 7.84 18.13 -22.03
CA SER A 291 6.97 17.83 -20.89
C SER A 291 7.56 18.36 -19.59
N LEU A 292 8.86 18.13 -19.36
CA LEU A 292 9.58 18.63 -18.19
C LEU A 292 9.58 20.16 -18.15
N ALA A 293 9.92 20.85 -19.24
CA ALA A 293 9.90 22.31 -19.26
C ALA A 293 8.52 22.91 -18.92
N ALA A 294 7.42 22.25 -19.34
CA ALA A 294 6.07 22.67 -18.97
C ALA A 294 5.79 22.45 -17.47
N VAL A 295 6.22 21.29 -16.94
CA VAL A 295 6.12 20.94 -15.52
C VAL A 295 6.88 21.93 -14.64
N ILE A 296 8.13 22.24 -14.99
CA ILE A 296 8.97 23.20 -14.25
C ILE A 296 8.27 24.57 -14.20
N ARG A 297 7.82 25.09 -15.36
CA ARG A 297 7.09 26.36 -15.40
C ARG A 297 5.83 26.35 -14.53
N HIS A 298 5.07 25.26 -14.54
CA HIS A 298 3.85 25.16 -13.72
C HIS A 298 4.16 25.10 -12.22
N ILE A 299 5.24 24.41 -11.83
CA ILE A 299 5.64 24.34 -10.43
C ILE A 299 6.15 25.71 -9.96
N THR A 300 6.96 26.41 -10.76
CA THR A 300 7.62 27.65 -10.34
C THR A 300 6.78 28.92 -10.53
N ALA A 301 5.72 28.86 -11.34
CA ALA A 301 4.78 29.97 -11.51
C ALA A 301 4.06 30.30 -10.20
#